data_AF-A0A9D6F6S8-F1
#
_entry.id   AF-A0A9D6F6S8-F1
#
_cell.length_a   1.000
_cell.length_b   1.000
_cell.length_c   1.000
_cell.angle_alpha   90.00
_cell.angle_beta   90.00
_cell.angle_gamma   90.00
#
_symmetry.space_group_name_H-M   'P 1'
#
loop_
_entity.id
_entity.type
_entity.pdbx_description
1 polymer ?
#
loop_
_entity_poly.entity_id
_entity_poly.type
_entity_poly.pdbx_seq_one_letter_code
_entity_poly.pdbx_strand_id
1 'polypeptide(L)'
;MDQQSNIVFVSYQPNTHFEPAILRDAAEEAGAVFLLIQIVARGRVMEEGAKHFFVAGEDRFVLIEPPESAPPLPAASNAELTVIASVDDSADPMRLKIVQSKPVESELQAQ
;
A
#
# COMPACT_ATOMS: atom_id res chain seq x y z
N MET A 1 24.71 -12.44 10.47
CA MET A 1 24.67 -11.03 10.06
C MET A 1 23.22 -10.66 10.04
N ASP A 2 22.79 -9.85 11.00
CA ASP A 2 21.43 -9.32 11.00
C ASP A 2 21.29 -8.46 9.73
N GLN A 3 20.51 -8.94 8.75
CA GLN A 3 20.13 -8.12 7.60
C GLN A 3 19.25 -7.00 8.14
N GLN A 4 19.88 -5.89 8.51
CA GLN A 4 19.19 -4.66 8.81
C GLN A 4 18.47 -4.26 7.53
N SER A 5 17.20 -4.64 7.44
CA SER A 5 16.34 -4.32 6.32
C SER A 5 16.04 -2.84 6.47
N ASN A 6 16.68 -2.01 5.65
CA ASN A 6 16.34 -0.59 5.60
C ASN A 6 14.94 -0.49 4.98
N ILE A 7 13.96 -0.16 5.82
CA ILE A 7 12.55 0.00 5.45
C ILE A 7 12.21 1.48 5.63
N VAL A 8 11.55 2.06 4.62
CA VAL A 8 10.95 3.39 4.74
C VAL A 8 9.45 3.22 5.00
N PHE A 9 8.96 3.88 6.04
CA PHE A 9 7.55 3.92 6.38
C PHE A 9 6.95 5.25 5.94
N VAL A 10 5.93 5.20 5.07
CA VAL A 10 5.25 6.37 4.54
C VAL A 10 3.80 6.36 5.00
N SER A 11 3.37 7.44 5.64
CA SER A 11 1.94 7.68 5.88
C SER A 11 1.36 8.37 4.65
N TYR A 12 0.47 7.70 3.96
CA TYR A 12 -0.10 8.13 2.70
C TYR A 12 -1.50 8.73 2.92
N GLN A 13 -1.65 10.02 2.64
CA GLN A 13 -2.86 10.77 2.93
C GLN A 13 -3.86 10.68 1.76
N PRO A 14 -5.16 10.92 2.01
CA PRO A 14 -6.13 11.07 0.93
C PRO A 14 -5.75 12.23 -0.01
N ASN A 15 -6.00 12.07 -1.31
CA ASN A 15 -5.70 13.04 -2.38
C ASN A 15 -4.21 13.39 -2.57
N THR A 16 -3.30 12.52 -2.14
CA THR A 16 -1.88 12.62 -2.50
C THR A 16 -1.54 11.68 -3.65
N HIS A 17 -0.43 11.94 -4.34
CA HIS A 17 0.18 11.01 -5.29
C HIS A 17 1.46 10.42 -4.66
N PHE A 18 1.67 9.12 -4.85
CA PHE A 18 2.79 8.38 -4.29
C PHE A 18 3.94 8.33 -5.31
N GLU A 19 4.98 9.10 -5.04
CA GLU A 19 6.18 9.18 -5.88
C GLU A 19 7.39 8.51 -5.19
N PRO A 20 7.54 7.17 -5.29
CA PRO A 20 8.64 6.47 -4.63
C PRO A 20 10.01 6.84 -5.22
N ALA A 21 10.07 7.32 -6.47
CA ALA A 21 11.30 7.79 -7.10
C ALA A 21 11.96 8.93 -6.30
N ILE A 22 11.17 9.93 -5.87
CA ILE A 22 11.67 11.03 -5.03
C ILE A 22 12.29 10.51 -3.74
N LEU A 23 11.67 9.49 -3.11
CA LEU A 23 12.20 8.89 -1.89
C LEU A 23 13.51 8.15 -2.15
N ARG A 24 13.63 7.45 -3.28
CA ARG A 24 14.85 6.73 -3.68
C ARG A 24 15.98 7.69 -3.97
N ASP A 25 15.73 8.74 -4.74
CA ASP A 25 16.71 9.76 -5.10
C ASP A 25 17.25 10.45 -3.83
N ALA A 26 16.35 10.85 -2.92
CA ALA A 26 16.74 11.46 -1.65
C ALA A 26 17.56 10.51 -0.76
N ALA A 27 17.25 9.21 -0.77
CA ALA A 27 18.04 8.22 -0.03
C ALA A 27 19.43 8.04 -0.66
N GLU A 28 19.52 7.97 -1.98
CA GLU A 28 20.79 7.86 -2.70
C GLU A 28 21.70 9.07 -2.45
N GLU A 29 21.14 10.29 -2.50
CA GLU A 29 21.85 11.52 -2.14
C GLU A 29 22.38 11.50 -0.70
N ALA A 30 21.64 10.88 0.22
CA ALA A 30 22.06 10.68 1.61
C ALA A 30 23.05 9.51 1.79
N GLY A 31 23.44 8.81 0.72
CA GLY A 31 24.30 7.63 0.78
C GLY A 31 23.61 6.41 1.41
N ALA A 32 22.29 6.38 1.40
CA ALA A 32 21.46 5.31 1.95
C ALA A 32 20.74 4.54 0.83
N VAL A 33 20.43 3.28 1.09
CA VAL A 33 19.58 2.46 0.22
C VAL A 33 18.58 1.73 1.11
N PHE A 34 17.31 1.76 0.71
CA PHE A 34 16.27 0.96 1.34
C PHE A 34 15.77 -0.14 0.39
N LEU A 35 15.49 -1.30 0.98
CA LEU A 35 15.07 -2.50 0.25
C LEU A 35 13.54 -2.57 0.10
N LEU A 36 12.81 -1.89 0.98
CA LEU A 36 11.36 -1.99 1.08
C LEU A 36 10.75 -0.63 1.43
N ILE A 37 9.67 -0.29 0.75
CA ILE A 37 8.78 0.77 1.19
C ILE A 37 7.52 0.13 1.78
N GLN A 38 7.15 0.54 2.98
CA GLN A 38 5.86 0.22 3.58
C GLN A 38 5.02 1.49 3.67
N ILE A 39 3.78 1.40 3.20
CA ILE A 39 2.81 2.48 3.28
C ILE A 39 1.75 2.14 4.32
N VAL A 40 1.25 3.16 5.00
CA VAL A 40 -0.04 3.15 5.67
C VAL A 40 -0.97 4.03 4.84
N ALA A 41 -2.00 3.43 4.23
CA ALA A 41 -2.87 4.11 3.28
C ALA A 41 -4.35 3.85 3.58
N ARG A 42 -5.19 4.86 3.37
CA ARG A 42 -6.65 4.74 3.39
C ARG A 42 -7.17 4.68 1.95
N GLY A 43 -8.01 3.70 1.65
CA GLY A 43 -8.51 3.48 0.30
C GLY A 43 -9.52 2.35 0.23
N ARG A 44 -9.81 1.87 -0.97
CA ARG A 44 -10.78 0.79 -1.22
C ARG A 44 -10.22 -0.27 -2.15
N VAL A 45 -10.70 -1.49 -2.00
CA VAL A 45 -10.40 -2.58 -2.93
C VAL A 45 -11.43 -2.58 -4.05
N MET A 46 -10.94 -2.59 -5.29
CA MET A 46 -11.74 -2.69 -6.51
C MET A 46 -11.32 -3.92 -7.29
N GLU A 47 -12.27 -4.56 -7.95
CA GLU A 47 -12.02 -5.67 -8.87
C GLU A 47 -12.24 -5.18 -10.31
N GLU A 48 -11.30 -5.48 -11.20
CA GLU A 48 -11.44 -5.24 -12.63
C GLU A 48 -10.90 -6.44 -13.39
N GLY A 49 -11.80 -7.20 -14.01
CA GLY A 49 -11.46 -8.48 -14.63
C GLY A 49 -10.97 -9.49 -13.58
N ALA A 50 -9.80 -10.10 -13.82
CA ALA A 50 -9.21 -11.08 -12.91
C ALA A 50 -8.22 -10.47 -11.90
N LYS A 51 -8.16 -9.14 -11.78
CA LYS A 51 -7.20 -8.44 -10.92
C LYS A 51 -7.91 -7.63 -9.84
N HIS A 52 -7.34 -7.66 -8.64
CA HIS A 52 -7.69 -6.75 -7.57
C HIS A 52 -6.77 -5.54 -7.56
N PHE A 53 -7.37 -4.39 -7.25
CA PHE A 53 -6.67 -3.12 -7.14
C PHE A 53 -7.00 -2.49 -5.80
N PHE A 54 -6.02 -1.86 -5.18
CA PHE A 54 -6.25 -0.94 -4.08
C PHE A 54 -6.12 0.48 -4.61
N VAL A 55 -7.19 1.25 -4.45
CA VAL A 55 -7.24 2.65 -4.86
C VAL A 55 -7.17 3.50 -3.61
N ALA A 56 -6.15 4.32 -3.50
CA ALA A 56 -5.93 5.23 -2.39
C ALA A 56 -5.42 6.55 -2.95
N GLY A 57 -5.92 7.68 -2.43
CA GLY A 57 -5.55 8.99 -2.94
C GLY A 57 -5.79 9.09 -4.45
N GLU A 58 -4.77 9.49 -5.19
CA GLU A 58 -4.78 9.56 -6.66
C GLU A 58 -4.23 8.27 -7.32
N ASP A 59 -3.72 7.34 -6.52
CA ASP A 59 -3.01 6.17 -6.99
C ASP A 59 -3.88 4.92 -7.06
N ARG A 60 -3.52 4.07 -8.03
CA ARG A 60 -4.06 2.74 -8.21
C ARG A 60 -2.94 1.72 -8.16
N PHE A 61 -3.03 0.80 -7.21
CA PHE A 61 -2.05 -0.26 -7.02
C PHE A 61 -2.67 -1.62 -7.37
N VAL A 62 -1.94 -2.46 -8.08
CA VAL A 62 -2.33 -3.86 -8.28
C VAL A 62 -2.03 -4.64 -7.01
N LEU A 63 -3.01 -5.37 -6.49
CA LEU A 63 -2.78 -6.23 -5.33
C LEU A 63 -2.05 -7.50 -5.75
N ILE A 64 -1.01 -7.84 -4.99
CA ILE A 64 -0.31 -9.12 -5.10
C ILE A 64 -1.14 -10.16 -4.34
N GLU A 65 -1.59 -11.18 -5.05
CA GLU A 65 -2.33 -12.28 -4.44
C GLU A 65 -1.45 -13.02 -3.41
N PRO A 66 -1.96 -13.23 -2.18
CA PRO A 66 -1.26 -14.00 -1.18
C PRO A 66 -1.23 -15.48 -1.56
N PRO A 67 -0.26 -16.26 -1.06
CA PRO A 67 -0.31 -17.72 -1.20
C PRO A 67 -1.52 -18.28 -0.46
N GLU A 68 -2.01 -19.47 -0.85
CA GLU A 68 -3.19 -20.11 -0.23
C GLU A 68 -3.06 -20.32 1.29
N SER A 69 -1.83 -20.37 1.81
CA SER A 69 -1.54 -20.51 3.24
C SER A 69 -1.69 -19.22 4.05
N ALA A 70 -1.94 -18.08 3.40
CA ALA A 70 -2.07 -16.77 4.02
C ALA A 70 -3.52 -16.27 3.98
N PRO A 71 -3.90 -15.31 4.85
CA PRO A 71 -5.22 -14.72 4.82
C PRO A 71 -5.57 -14.16 3.44
N PRO A 72 -6.81 -14.36 2.95
CA PRO A 72 -7.22 -13.82 1.66
C PRO A 72 -7.23 -12.29 1.68
N LEU A 73 -7.12 -11.69 0.49
CA LEU A 73 -7.27 -10.24 0.34
C LEU A 73 -8.69 -9.80 0.79
N PRO A 74 -8.82 -8.55 1.30
CA PRO A 74 -10.14 -7.97 1.54
C PRO A 74 -10.96 -7.98 0.24
N ALA A 75 -12.21 -8.40 0.32
CA ALA A 75 -13.10 -8.41 -0.84
C ALA A 75 -13.30 -7.01 -1.41
N ALA A 76 -13.46 -6.92 -2.72
CA ALA A 76 -13.79 -5.66 -3.38
C ALA A 76 -15.10 -5.09 -2.82
N SER A 77 -15.07 -3.84 -2.38
CA SER A 77 -16.23 -3.17 -1.80
C SER A 77 -16.06 -1.65 -1.86
N ASN A 78 -17.17 -0.92 -1.72
CA ASN A 78 -17.14 0.53 -1.58
C ASN A 78 -16.71 0.99 -0.17
N ALA A 79 -16.51 0.07 0.77
CA ALA A 79 -16.06 0.42 2.11
C ALA A 79 -14.57 0.77 2.11
N GLU A 80 -14.22 1.85 2.80
CA GLU A 80 -12.83 2.22 2.95
C GLU A 80 -12.12 1.38 4.03
N LEU A 81 -10.87 1.06 3.75
CA LEU A 81 -9.96 0.33 4.60
C LEU A 81 -8.72 1.18 4.84
N THR A 82 -8.18 1.10 6.05
CA THR A 82 -6.80 1.46 6.32
C THR A 82 -5.94 0.22 6.17
N VAL A 83 -4.94 0.27 5.29
CA VAL A 83 -4.01 -0.85 5.05
C VAL A 83 -2.59 -0.47 5.44
N ILE A 84 -1.86 -1.44 5.98
CA ILE A 84 -0.40 -1.43 6.03
C ILE A 84 0.05 -2.39 4.94
N ALA A 85 0.88 -1.91 4.02
CA ALA A 85 1.23 -2.70 2.86
C ALA A 85 2.63 -2.38 2.34
N SER A 86 3.28 -3.37 1.74
CA SER A 86 4.57 -3.22 1.09
C SER A 86 4.39 -2.87 -0.38
N VAL A 87 5.08 -1.84 -0.84
CA VAL A 87 5.05 -1.39 -2.23
C VAL A 87 6.20 -2.01 -3.00
N ASP A 88 5.87 -2.54 -4.17
CA ASP A 88 6.80 -2.87 -5.23
C ASP A 88 6.58 -1.88 -6.38
N ASP A 89 7.49 -0.92 -6.46
CA ASP A 89 7.52 0.21 -7.39
C ASP A 89 8.31 -0.09 -8.67
N SER A 90 8.68 -1.35 -8.91
CA SER A 90 9.35 -1.77 -10.16
C SER A 90 8.41 -1.94 -11.35
N ALA A 91 7.11 -1.80 -11.15
CA ALA A 91 6.06 -2.05 -12.15
C ALA A 91 5.08 -0.87 -12.23
N ASP A 92 4.42 -0.73 -13.38
CA ASP A 92 3.36 0.25 -13.62
C ASP A 92 2.09 -0.46 -14.14
N PRO A 93 0.93 -0.33 -13.46
CA PRO A 93 0.75 0.26 -12.14
C PRO A 93 1.56 -0.45 -11.04
N MET A 94 1.95 0.32 -10.02
CA MET A 94 2.69 -0.18 -8.87
C MET A 94 1.94 -1.34 -8.19
N ARG A 95 2.70 -2.24 -7.55
CA ARG A 95 2.15 -3.44 -6.90
C ARG A 95 2.14 -3.27 -5.39
N LEU A 96 1.09 -3.77 -4.75
CA LEU A 96 0.90 -3.72 -3.30
C LEU A 96 0.70 -5.11 -2.72
N LYS A 97 1.49 -5.43 -1.70
CA LYS A 97 1.24 -6.59 -0.82
C LYS A 97 0.66 -6.09 0.49
N ILE A 98 -0.63 -6.32 0.72
CA ILE A 98 -1.28 -6.00 2.00
C ILE A 98 -0.68 -6.90 3.09
N VAL A 99 -0.16 -6.27 4.15
CA VAL A 99 0.34 -6.94 5.35
C VAL A 99 -0.75 -6.95 6.44
N GLN A 100 -1.48 -5.85 6.56
CA GLN A 100 -2.61 -5.71 7.47
C GLN A 100 -3.67 -4.81 6.84
N SER A 101 -4.95 -5.12 7.08
CA SER A 101 -6.07 -4.26 6.71
C SER A 101 -7.03 -4.13 7.88
N LYS A 102 -7.60 -2.93 8.06
CA LYS A 102 -8.66 -2.65 9.03
C LYS A 102 -9.76 -1.83 8.36
N PRO A 103 -11.04 -2.11 8.60
CA PRO A 103 -12.12 -1.20 8.22
C PRO A 103 -11.86 0.18 8.82
N VAL A 104 -12.15 1.23 8.06
CA VAL A 104 -12.31 2.56 8.66
C VAL A 104 -13.65 2.53 9.39
N GLU A 105 -13.63 2.64 10.72
CA GLU A 105 -14.87 2.84 11.46
C GLU A 105 -15.52 4.12 10.94
N SER A 106 -16.65 3.96 10.27
CA SER A 106 -17.48 5.10 9.92
C SER A 106 -17.92 5.71 11.25
N GLU A 107 -17.63 6.98 11.50
CA GLU A 107 -18.28 7.76 12.55
C GLU A 107 -19.78 7.86 12.21
N LEU A 108 -20.51 6.78 12.46
CA LEU A 108 -21.96 6.73 12.56
C LEU A 108 -22.30 6.62 14.06
N GLN A 109 -21.82 7.60 14.82
CA GLN A 109 -22.36 7.98 16.12
C GLN A 109 -22.45 9.51 16.18
N ALA A 110 -23.32 10.08 15.34
CA ALA A 110 -23.83 11.43 15.54
C ALA A 110 -25.21 11.55 14.90
N GLN A 111 -26.24 11.14 15.65
CA GLN A 111 -27.51 11.85 15.83
C GLN A 111 -28.45 11.08 16.76
#